data_AF-A0A1H5M187-F1
#
_entry.id   AF-A0A1H5M187-F1
#
_cell.length_a   1.000
_cell.length_b   1.000
_cell.length_c   1.000
_cell.angle_alpha   90.00
_cell.angle_beta   90.00
_cell.angle_gamma   90.00
#
_symmetry.space_group_name_H-M   'P 1'
#
loop_
_entity.id
_entity.type
_entity.pdbx_description
1 polymer ?
#
loop_
_entity_poly.entity_id
_entity_poly.type
_entity_poly.pdbx_seq_one_letter_code
_entity_poly.pdbx_strand_id
1 'polypeptide(L)'
;MKLNTFGATIARVEAERLQQAKDAIAAGWTPDQHPAICCPPDKTQQPKRGGRSRYEVQRLRDQAENRAKWWADAVERTQAKLDNREANRHPFDHGMLNTPVGPRAREANAGQRIWQELETAKERADHFLRLTRKYDMQLESKP
;
A
#
# COMPACT_ATOMS: atom_id res chain seq x y z
N MET A 1 -23.62 -45.62 15.55
CA MET A 1 -22.84 -44.46 16.04
C MET A 1 -23.59 -43.19 15.68
N LYS A 2 -24.05 -42.40 16.66
CA LYS A 2 -24.74 -41.12 16.42
C LYS A 2 -23.69 -40.06 16.11
N LEU A 3 -23.68 -39.55 14.88
CA LEU A 3 -22.83 -38.43 14.49
C LEU A 3 -23.34 -37.18 15.21
N ASN A 4 -22.56 -36.66 16.16
CA ASN A 4 -22.88 -35.39 16.81
C ASN A 4 -22.91 -34.30 15.73
N THR A 5 -24.06 -33.67 15.56
CA THR A 5 -24.24 -32.58 14.60
C THR A 5 -23.32 -31.42 14.99
N PHE A 6 -22.87 -30.65 14.00
CA PHE A 6 -22.03 -29.47 14.21
C PHE A 6 -22.63 -28.52 15.27
N GLY A 7 -23.97 -28.40 15.32
CA GLY A 7 -24.69 -27.65 16.35
C GLY A 7 -24.52 -28.18 17.78
N ALA A 8 -24.45 -29.50 17.98
CA ALA A 8 -24.17 -30.09 19.30
C ALA A 8 -22.75 -29.80 19.78
N THR A 9 -21.81 -29.65 18.83
CA THR A 9 -20.42 -29.28 19.13
C THR A 9 -20.32 -27.80 19.52
N ILE A 10 -21.02 -26.91 18.80
CA ILE A 10 -21.09 -25.48 19.14
C ILE A 10 -21.70 -25.29 20.52
N ALA A 11 -22.86 -25.90 20.80
CA ALA A 11 -23.52 -25.78 22.10
C ALA A 11 -22.62 -26.26 23.25
N ARG A 12 -21.82 -27.31 23.04
CA ARG A 12 -20.84 -27.78 24.02
C ARG A 12 -19.73 -26.76 24.24
N VAL A 13 -19.17 -26.20 23.17
CA VAL A 13 -18.10 -25.19 23.26
C VAL A 13 -18.61 -23.92 23.93
N GLU A 14 -19.83 -23.47 23.61
CA GLU A 14 -20.45 -22.31 24.26
C GLU A 14 -20.68 -22.56 25.76
N ALA A 15 -21.13 -23.76 26.14
CA ALA A 15 -21.27 -24.14 27.54
C ALA A 15 -19.93 -24.19 28.28
N GLU A 16 -18.87 -24.74 27.64
CA GLU A 16 -17.51 -24.78 28.19
C GLU A 16 -16.95 -23.36 28.39
N ARG A 17 -17.16 -22.45 27.42
CA ARG A 17 -16.73 -21.05 27.52
C ARG A 17 -17.49 -20.27 28.59
N LEU A 18 -18.79 -20.51 28.74
CA LEU A 18 -19.59 -19.90 29.79
C LEU A 18 -19.13 -20.37 31.19
N GLN A 19 -18.78 -21.66 31.33
CA GLN A 19 -18.29 -22.19 32.60
C GLN A 19 -16.91 -21.60 32.96
N GLN A 20 -15.99 -21.52 31.99
CA GLN A 20 -14.68 -20.87 32.19
C GLN A 20 -14.81 -19.41 32.62
N ALA A 21 -15.76 -18.67 32.06
CA ALA A 21 -16.02 -17.30 32.47
C ALA A 21 -16.55 -17.20 33.91
N LYS A 22 -17.45 -18.12 34.31
CA LYS A 22 -17.97 -18.19 35.69
C LYS A 22 -16.87 -18.55 36.70
N ASP A 23 -16.02 -19.51 36.36
CA ASP A 23 -14.90 -19.93 37.22
C ASP A 23 -13.87 -18.80 37.38
N ALA A 24 -13.61 -18.04 36.30
CA ALA A 24 -12.75 -16.85 36.36
C ALA A 24 -13.34 -15.78 37.29
N ILE A 25 -14.63 -15.45 37.16
CA ILE A 25 -15.31 -14.49 38.05
C ILE A 25 -15.26 -14.97 39.52
N ALA A 26 -15.50 -16.27 39.76
CA ALA A 26 -15.42 -16.86 41.10
C ALA A 26 -14.01 -16.84 41.71
N ALA A 27 -12.96 -16.86 40.87
CA ALA A 27 -11.57 -16.70 41.28
C ALA A 27 -11.17 -15.25 41.61
N GLY A 28 -12.13 -14.31 41.63
CA GLY A 28 -11.89 -12.91 42.00
C GLY A 28 -11.40 -12.03 40.86
N TRP A 29 -11.65 -12.44 39.61
CA TRP A 29 -11.20 -11.72 38.41
C TRP A 29 -11.94 -10.38 38.26
N THR A 30 -11.21 -9.26 38.34
CA THR A 30 -11.75 -7.91 38.13
C THR A 30 -11.30 -7.33 36.78
N PRO A 31 -12.11 -6.48 36.13
CA PRO A 31 -11.77 -5.88 34.82
C PRO A 31 -10.43 -5.13 34.78
N ASP A 32 -10.00 -4.60 35.93
CA ASP A 32 -8.76 -3.83 36.08
C ASP A 32 -7.49 -4.72 36.06
N GLN A 33 -7.63 -6.04 36.26
CA GLN A 33 -6.51 -6.98 36.26
C GLN A 33 -6.19 -7.57 34.87
N HIS A 34 -7.03 -7.28 33.86
CA HIS A 34 -6.89 -7.82 32.50
C HIS A 34 -5.52 -7.54 31.85
N PRO A 35 -4.92 -6.34 31.93
CA PRO A 35 -3.64 -6.09 31.28
C PRO A 35 -2.49 -6.87 31.94
N ALA A 36 -2.47 -6.96 33.28
CA ALA A 36 -1.35 -7.51 34.03
C ALA A 36 -1.30 -9.05 34.02
N ILE A 37 -2.45 -9.72 33.99
CA ILE A 37 -2.54 -11.19 34.01
C ILE A 37 -2.49 -11.76 32.59
N CYS A 38 -3.16 -11.13 31.61
CA CYS A 38 -3.21 -11.61 30.23
C CYS A 38 -1.93 -11.27 29.43
N CYS A 39 -1.30 -10.13 29.71
CA CYS A 39 -0.14 -9.62 28.98
C CYS A 39 0.93 -9.10 29.94
N PRO A 40 1.73 -9.97 30.59
CA PRO A 40 2.79 -9.52 31.48
C PRO A 40 3.75 -8.56 30.74
N PRO A 41 4.01 -7.37 31.29
CA PRO A 41 4.72 -6.28 30.60
C PRO A 41 6.15 -6.65 30.17
N ASP A 42 6.75 -7.67 30.80
CA ASP A 42 8.12 -8.10 30.52
C ASP A 42 8.24 -9.09 29.35
N LYS A 43 7.15 -9.61 28.79
CA LYS A 43 7.20 -10.67 27.77
C LYS A 43 6.69 -10.29 26.37
N THR A 44 6.22 -9.06 26.17
CA THR A 44 5.61 -8.63 24.89
C THR A 44 6.50 -7.74 24.03
N GLN A 45 7.78 -7.54 24.38
CA GLN A 45 8.74 -7.06 23.39
C GLN A 45 8.96 -8.16 22.37
N GLN A 46 8.14 -8.16 21.30
CA GLN A 46 8.40 -8.97 20.12
C GLN A 46 9.88 -8.82 19.76
N PRO A 47 10.61 -9.91 19.48
CA PRO A 47 12.00 -9.80 19.11
C PRO A 47 12.10 -8.81 17.96
N LYS A 48 12.89 -7.74 18.13
CA LYS A 48 13.13 -6.77 17.06
C LYS A 48 13.52 -7.59 15.85
N ARG A 49 12.71 -7.55 14.78
CA ARG A 49 12.96 -8.33 13.57
C ARG A 49 14.41 -8.09 13.19
N GLY A 50 15.20 -9.17 13.05
CA GLY A 50 16.57 -9.08 12.59
C GLY A 50 16.60 -8.18 11.36
N GLY A 51 17.40 -7.12 11.40
CA GLY A 51 17.49 -6.18 10.29
C GLY A 51 17.79 -6.94 8.99
N ARG A 52 17.27 -6.46 7.86
CA ARG A 52 17.60 -7.04 6.53
C ARG A 52 19.11 -7.15 6.35
N SER A 53 19.59 -8.20 5.68
CA SER A 53 21.02 -8.35 5.43
C SER A 53 21.55 -7.21 4.55
N ARG A 54 22.87 -6.92 4.59
CA ARG A 54 23.48 -5.90 3.72
C ARG A 54 23.24 -6.22 2.24
N TYR A 55 23.37 -7.49 1.86
CA TYR A 55 23.07 -7.98 0.51
C TYR A 55 21.62 -7.74 0.09
N GLU A 56 20.65 -8.00 0.99
CA GLU A 56 19.24 -7.76 0.69
C GLU A 56 18.95 -6.26 0.48
N VAL A 57 19.56 -5.39 1.30
CA VAL A 57 19.45 -3.93 1.14
C VAL A 57 20.04 -3.49 -0.20
N GLN A 58 21.21 -4.00 -0.59
CA GLN A 58 21.80 -3.71 -1.91
C GLN A 58 20.88 -4.12 -3.05
N ARG A 59 20.32 -5.35 -3.01
CA ARG A 59 19.38 -5.81 -4.04
C ARG A 59 18.15 -4.91 -4.15
N LEU A 60 17.61 -4.46 -3.02
CA LEU A 60 16.45 -3.56 -2.99
C LEU A 60 16.78 -2.17 -3.53
N ARG A 61 17.98 -1.65 -3.25
CA ARG A 61 18.51 -0.43 -3.85
C ARG A 61 18.58 -0.53 -5.36
N ASP A 62 19.22 -1.56 -5.89
CA ASP A 62 19.40 -1.73 -7.33
C ASP A 62 18.04 -1.91 -8.05
N GLN A 63 17.09 -2.62 -7.42
CA GLN A 63 15.71 -2.71 -7.91
C GLN A 63 15.00 -1.35 -7.93
N ALA A 64 15.19 -0.54 -6.89
CA ALA A 64 14.63 0.81 -6.83
C ALA A 64 15.24 1.72 -7.88
N GLU A 65 16.56 1.67 -8.07
CA GLU A 65 17.28 2.45 -9.09
C GLU A 65 16.80 2.11 -10.51
N ASN A 66 16.68 0.82 -10.83
CA ASN A 66 16.15 0.38 -12.12
C ASN A 66 14.71 0.84 -12.36
N ARG A 67 13.87 0.83 -11.32
CA ARG A 67 12.50 1.36 -11.41
C ARG A 67 12.48 2.88 -11.55
N ALA A 68 13.37 3.60 -10.87
CA ALA A 68 13.49 5.04 -11.00
C ALA A 68 13.84 5.43 -12.45
N LYS A 69 14.81 4.73 -13.07
CA LYS A 69 15.17 4.91 -14.49
C LYS A 69 13.96 4.64 -15.40
N TRP A 70 13.28 3.51 -15.21
CA TRP A 70 12.11 3.16 -16.03
C TRP A 70 11.00 4.22 -15.97
N TRP A 71 10.73 4.76 -14.77
CA TRP A 71 9.73 5.81 -14.59
C TRP A 71 10.20 7.17 -15.11
N ALA A 72 11.50 7.50 -15.03
CA ALA A 72 12.06 8.68 -15.66
C ALA A 72 11.88 8.63 -17.19
N ASP A 73 12.19 7.50 -17.83
CA ASP A 73 11.94 7.32 -19.26
C ASP A 73 10.43 7.41 -19.59
N ALA A 74 9.56 6.97 -18.68
CA ALA A 74 8.12 7.09 -18.84
C ALA A 74 7.65 8.55 -18.76
N VAL A 75 8.25 9.37 -17.91
CA VAL A 75 8.01 10.82 -17.85
C VAL A 75 8.38 11.44 -19.20
N GLU A 76 9.58 11.17 -19.72
CA GLU A 76 10.04 11.71 -21.01
C GLU A 76 9.10 11.32 -22.15
N ARG A 77 8.74 10.04 -22.26
CA ARG A 77 7.80 9.56 -23.29
C ARG A 77 6.42 10.20 -23.16
N THR A 78 5.92 10.39 -21.94
CA THR A 78 4.57 10.93 -21.71
C THR A 78 4.54 12.44 -21.93
N GLN A 79 5.61 13.15 -21.55
CA GLN A 79 5.80 14.55 -21.88
C GLN A 79 5.84 14.75 -23.40
N ALA A 80 6.62 13.95 -24.13
CA ALA A 80 6.66 14.03 -25.59
C ALA A 80 5.28 13.76 -26.24
N LYS A 81 4.46 12.86 -25.68
CA LYS A 81 3.06 12.67 -26.14
C LYS A 81 2.20 13.90 -25.89
N LEU A 82 2.38 14.55 -24.74
CA LEU A 82 1.65 15.75 -24.40
C LEU A 82 2.05 16.92 -25.32
N ASP A 83 3.34 17.13 -25.52
CA ASP A 83 3.87 18.19 -26.40
C ASP A 83 3.39 17.99 -27.84
N ASN A 84 3.44 16.76 -28.36
CA ASN A 84 2.91 16.44 -29.69
C ASN A 84 1.40 16.69 -29.77
N ARG A 85 0.65 16.41 -28.70
CA ARG A 85 -0.79 16.69 -28.68
C ARG A 85 -1.06 18.19 -28.68
N GLU A 86 -0.30 18.96 -27.91
CA GLU A 86 -0.43 20.42 -27.85
C GLU A 86 -0.04 21.06 -29.17
N ALA A 87 1.03 20.60 -29.81
CA ALA A 87 1.45 21.05 -31.14
C ALA A 87 0.41 20.73 -32.24
N ASN A 88 -0.27 19.58 -32.13
CA ASN A 88 -1.34 19.18 -33.05
C ASN A 88 -2.73 19.70 -32.65
N ARG A 89 -2.85 20.44 -31.55
CA ARG A 89 -4.12 21.05 -31.15
C ARG A 89 -4.44 22.16 -32.14
N HIS A 90 -5.57 22.05 -32.85
CA HIS A 90 -5.98 23.09 -33.78
C HIS A 90 -6.07 24.46 -33.07
N PRO A 91 -5.37 25.51 -33.56
CA PRO A 91 -5.30 26.82 -32.89
C PRO A 91 -6.65 27.51 -32.68
N PHE A 92 -7.69 27.08 -33.40
CA PHE A 92 -8.97 27.77 -33.52
C PHE A 92 -10.18 27.01 -32.97
N ASP A 93 -10.00 25.96 -32.15
CA ASP A 93 -11.15 25.33 -31.48
C ASP A 93 -11.56 26.15 -30.24
N HIS A 94 -11.92 27.41 -30.47
CA HIS A 94 -12.63 28.27 -29.53
C HIS A 94 -14.10 27.83 -29.44
N GLY A 95 -14.36 26.57 -29.08
CA GLY A 95 -15.64 26.10 -28.54
C GLY A 95 -16.90 26.23 -29.40
N MET A 96 -16.92 26.87 -30.55
CA MET A 96 -18.20 27.33 -31.13
C MET A 96 -18.29 26.95 -32.61
N LEU A 97 -19.11 25.90 -32.87
CA LEU A 97 -20.09 25.78 -33.96
C LEU A 97 -20.08 24.50 -34.82
N ASN A 98 -18.97 23.76 -35.03
CA ASN A 98 -18.97 22.71 -36.06
C ASN A 98 -18.68 21.26 -35.63
N THR A 99 -18.24 20.99 -34.39
CA THR A 99 -18.02 19.62 -33.91
C THR A 99 -19.11 19.18 -32.94
N PRO A 100 -19.72 17.98 -33.14
CA PRO A 100 -20.69 17.44 -32.19
C PRO A 100 -20.08 17.34 -30.78
N VAL A 101 -20.91 17.46 -29.75
CA VAL A 101 -20.47 17.48 -28.34
C VAL A 101 -19.72 16.20 -27.94
N GLY A 102 -20.10 15.04 -28.49
CA GLY A 102 -19.48 13.74 -28.17
C GLY A 102 -17.97 13.66 -28.49
N PRO A 103 -17.54 13.93 -29.74
CA PRO A 103 -16.13 14.01 -30.12
C PRO A 103 -15.31 14.98 -29.27
N ARG A 104 -15.84 16.17 -28.97
CA ARG A 104 -15.19 17.18 -28.12
C ARG A 104 -14.91 16.67 -26.70
N ALA A 105 -15.90 16.03 -26.08
CA ALA A 105 -15.74 15.44 -24.75
C ALA A 105 -14.69 14.32 -24.75
N ARG A 106 -14.67 13.49 -25.80
CA ARG A 106 -13.68 12.41 -25.96
C ARG A 106 -12.26 12.96 -26.09
N GLU A 107 -12.08 14.02 -26.85
CA GLU A 107 -10.78 14.68 -27.01
C GLU A 107 -10.32 15.32 -25.70
N ALA A 108 -11.15 16.13 -25.03
CA ALA A 108 -10.81 16.73 -23.74
C ALA A 108 -10.36 15.69 -22.70
N ASN A 109 -11.07 14.56 -22.61
CA ASN A 109 -10.73 13.46 -21.70
C ASN A 109 -9.38 12.80 -22.03
N ALA A 110 -9.02 12.70 -23.31
CA ALA A 110 -7.73 12.14 -23.70
C ALA A 110 -6.54 13.04 -23.29
N GLY A 111 -6.72 14.36 -23.27
CA GLY A 111 -5.68 15.29 -22.80
C GLY A 111 -5.49 15.23 -21.29
N GLN A 112 -6.59 15.21 -20.54
CA GLN A 112 -6.56 15.03 -19.09
C GLN A 112 -5.91 13.71 -18.69
N ARG A 113 -6.19 12.62 -19.41
CA ARG A 113 -5.56 11.32 -19.14
C ARG A 113 -4.04 11.35 -19.32
N ILE A 114 -3.53 11.96 -20.39
CA ILE A 114 -2.07 12.06 -20.61
C ILE A 114 -1.41 12.89 -19.51
N TRP A 115 -2.05 13.97 -19.08
CA TRP A 115 -1.60 14.77 -17.92
C TRP A 115 -1.56 13.95 -16.62
N GLN A 116 -2.61 13.18 -16.33
CA GLN A 116 -2.65 12.31 -15.15
C GLN A 116 -1.58 11.21 -15.20
N GLU A 117 -1.36 10.62 -16.37
CA GLU A 117 -0.30 9.62 -16.61
C GLU A 117 1.08 10.23 -16.37
N LEU A 118 1.31 11.47 -16.82
CA LEU A 118 2.56 12.21 -16.60
C LEU A 118 2.81 12.47 -15.10
N GLU A 119 1.81 13.00 -14.38
CA GLU A 119 1.94 13.26 -12.95
C GLU A 119 2.19 11.96 -12.17
N THR A 120 1.47 10.89 -12.49
CA THR A 120 1.71 9.56 -11.89
C THR A 120 3.14 9.09 -12.15
N ALA A 121 3.66 9.28 -13.37
CA ALA A 121 5.01 8.88 -13.71
C ALA A 121 6.07 9.67 -12.91
N LYS A 122 5.88 10.98 -12.74
CA LYS A 122 6.75 11.83 -11.91
C LYS A 122 6.74 11.39 -10.45
N GLU A 123 5.55 11.21 -9.87
CA GLU A 123 5.41 10.76 -8.48
C GLU A 123 6.11 9.41 -8.24
N ARG A 124 6.00 8.50 -9.20
CA ARG A 124 6.65 7.18 -9.12
C ARG A 124 8.16 7.28 -9.28
N ALA A 125 8.66 8.10 -10.19
CA ALA A 125 10.10 8.35 -10.33
C ALA A 125 10.69 8.89 -9.01
N ASP A 126 10.06 9.92 -8.44
CA ASP A 126 10.46 10.51 -7.16
C ASP A 126 10.37 9.53 -5.99
N HIS A 127 9.34 8.69 -5.98
CA HIS A 127 9.19 7.64 -4.98
C HIS A 127 10.38 6.67 -4.99
N PHE A 128 10.76 6.15 -6.17
CA PHE A 128 11.87 5.20 -6.28
C PHE A 128 13.24 5.85 -6.07
N LEU A 129 13.41 7.13 -6.44
CA LEU A 129 14.61 7.90 -6.07
C LEU A 129 14.74 8.05 -4.55
N ARG A 130 13.65 8.38 -3.85
CA ARG A 130 13.65 8.45 -2.38
C ARG A 130 13.93 7.09 -1.73
N LEU A 131 13.40 6.01 -2.28
CA LEU A 131 13.70 4.65 -1.81
C LEU A 131 15.18 4.30 -2.00
N THR A 132 15.77 4.66 -3.13
CA THR A 132 17.21 4.43 -3.40
C THR A 132 18.07 5.11 -2.34
N ARG A 133 17.84 6.41 -2.09
CA ARG A 133 18.53 7.17 -1.03
C ARG A 133 18.34 6.56 0.37
N LYS A 134 17.13 6.06 0.66
CA LYS A 134 16.86 5.37 1.92
C LYS A 134 17.70 4.11 2.08
N TYR A 135 17.89 3.33 1.02
CA TYR A 135 18.73 2.14 1.06
C TYR A 135 20.22 2.48 1.10
N ASP A 136 20.67 3.54 0.41
CA ASP A 136 22.05 4.06 0.53
C ASP A 136 22.39 4.37 1.98
N MET A 137 21.55 5.15 2.67
CA MET A 137 21.74 5.45 4.09
C MET A 137 21.73 4.19 4.98
N GLN A 138 20.94 3.17 4.64
CA GLN A 138 20.94 1.88 5.36
C GLN A 138 22.20 1.05 5.14
N LEU A 139 22.89 1.23 4.01
CA LEU A 139 24.16 0.57 3.71
C LEU A 139 25.32 1.30 4.38
N GLU A 140 25.27 2.62 4.43
CA GLU A 140 26.27 3.46 5.10
C GLU A 140 26.23 3.32 6.63
N SER A 141 25.04 3.15 7.20
CA SER A 141 24.86 2.99 8.66
C SER A 141 25.16 1.59 9.20
N LYS A 142 25.40 0.60 8.33
CA LYS A 142 25.76 -0.76 8.75
C LYS A 142 27.27 -0.95 8.64
N PRO A 143 28.00 -1.13 9.77
CA PRO A 143 29.42 -1.47 9.73
C PRO A 143 29.65 -2.78 8.96
#